data_AF-K5UUH4-F1
#
_entry.id   AF-K5UUH4-F1
#
_cell.length_a   1.000
_cell.length_b   1.000
_cell.length_c   1.000
_cell.angle_alpha   90.00
_cell.angle_beta   90.00
_cell.angle_gamma   90.00
#
_symmetry.space_group_name_H-M   'P 1'
#
loop_
_entity.id
_entity.type
_entity.pdbx_description
1 polymer ?
#
loop_
_entity_poly.entity_id
_entity_poly.type
_entity_poly.pdbx_seq_one_letter_code
_entity_poly.pdbx_strand_id
1 'polypeptide(L)'
;MTDLFSDLKKQYKHNVAAEALFFKADPDRISRPHALRLEVSEIGREFTDGTNIGKDPEGTFYYNKIRDLKLNTKDTTYLVARVVNPSDSKPCSSIKFYNRGENSSYAEFLAYDKEETVTACGMDGYKYFGKWQELEQGSATAVVTKDANSDDIYLAATSIQTQAKISDNYQWLKDETVDVHGILYFKDKSQIRRGGKASYSNDRIVFYEYNSKGAAEDFTAYFIPYESSTGKLGLTAAQSNDKEFEDITWMDIK
;
A
#
# COMPACT_ATOMS: atom_id res chain seq x y z
N MET A 1 21.24 22.21 -14.50
CA MET A 1 21.34 21.22 -13.41
C MET A 1 20.84 19.88 -13.94
N THR A 2 21.42 18.76 -13.52
CA THR A 2 20.98 17.45 -14.00
C THR A 2 19.68 17.04 -13.32
N ASP A 3 18.88 16.27 -14.05
CA ASP A 3 17.56 15.81 -13.61
C ASP A 3 17.69 14.37 -13.09
N LEU A 4 17.21 14.12 -11.87
CA LEU A 4 17.41 12.81 -11.21
C LEU A 4 16.79 11.66 -12.00
N PHE A 5 15.58 11.84 -12.54
CA PHE A 5 14.91 10.83 -13.35
C PHE A 5 15.73 10.53 -14.61
N SER A 6 16.21 11.57 -15.28
CA SER A 6 17.05 11.44 -16.48
C SER A 6 18.39 10.77 -16.19
N ASP A 7 18.99 11.01 -15.03
CA ASP A 7 20.26 10.38 -14.66
C ASP A 7 20.07 8.90 -14.31
N LEU A 8 18.99 8.53 -13.61
CA LEU A 8 18.65 7.12 -13.36
C LEU A 8 18.37 6.36 -14.67
N LYS A 9 17.71 6.99 -15.65
CA LYS A 9 17.52 6.39 -17.00
C LYS A 9 18.84 6.09 -17.73
N LYS A 10 19.92 6.83 -17.44
CA LYS A 10 21.25 6.55 -18.02
C LYS A 10 21.99 5.47 -17.22
N GLN A 11 21.77 5.42 -15.91
CA GLN A 11 22.42 4.47 -15.01
C GLN A 11 21.84 3.04 -15.13
N TYR A 12 20.54 2.93 -15.38
CA TYR A 12 19.82 1.65 -15.41
C TYR A 12 19.26 1.33 -16.80
N LYS A 13 19.28 0.04 -17.15
CA LYS A 13 18.80 -0.43 -18.47
C LYS A 13 17.28 -0.39 -18.63
N HIS A 14 16.55 -0.59 -17.55
CA HIS A 14 15.09 -0.69 -17.55
C HIS A 14 14.49 0.28 -16.54
N ASN A 15 13.32 0.79 -16.86
CA ASN A 15 12.49 1.59 -15.97
C ASN A 15 11.02 1.30 -16.24
N VAL A 16 10.22 1.19 -15.18
CA VAL A 16 8.78 0.86 -15.21
C VAL A 16 8.05 1.64 -14.13
N ALA A 17 6.73 1.78 -14.26
CA ALA A 17 5.91 2.38 -13.19
C ALA A 17 5.93 1.50 -11.92
N ALA A 18 5.90 2.15 -10.76
CA ALA A 18 5.88 1.49 -9.45
C ALA A 18 5.26 2.38 -8.38
N GLU A 19 4.83 1.78 -7.28
CA GLU A 19 4.17 2.46 -6.16
C GLU A 19 4.82 2.06 -4.83
N ALA A 20 5.27 3.04 -4.05
CA ALA A 20 6.02 2.82 -2.82
C ALA A 20 5.22 3.23 -1.59
N LEU A 21 4.98 2.27 -0.71
CA LEU A 21 4.22 2.43 0.53
C LEU A 21 5.14 2.66 1.71
N PHE A 22 5.13 3.89 2.22
CA PHE A 22 5.85 4.23 3.45
C PHE A 22 4.93 4.09 4.65
N PHE A 23 5.35 3.32 5.64
CA PHE A 23 4.55 3.06 6.84
C PHE A 23 5.22 3.58 8.10
N LYS A 24 4.39 4.15 8.99
CA LYS A 24 4.76 4.44 10.37
C LYS A 24 3.71 3.88 11.33
N ALA A 25 4.07 2.86 12.10
CA ALA A 25 3.26 2.34 13.20
C ALA A 25 3.46 3.16 14.47
N ASP A 26 2.44 3.11 15.33
CA ASP A 26 2.56 3.49 16.73
C ASP A 26 3.63 2.59 17.41
N PRO A 27 4.76 3.15 17.88
CA PRO A 27 5.83 2.39 18.51
C PRO A 27 5.37 1.66 19.77
N ASP A 28 4.28 2.09 20.41
CA ASP A 28 3.73 1.44 21.61
C ASP A 28 2.95 0.15 21.26
N ARG A 29 2.57 -0.03 19.99
CA ARG A 29 1.78 -1.20 19.53
C ARG A 29 2.61 -2.21 18.75
N ILE A 30 3.67 -1.77 18.06
CA ILE A 30 4.48 -2.67 17.22
C ILE A 30 5.97 -2.43 17.47
N SER A 31 6.70 -3.53 17.70
CA SER A 31 8.16 -3.55 17.84
C SER A 31 8.95 -2.96 16.65
N ARG A 32 8.27 -2.64 15.55
CA ARG A 32 8.82 -2.08 14.31
C ARG A 32 7.92 -0.92 13.87
N PRO A 33 8.33 0.32 14.15
CA PRO A 33 7.50 1.48 13.87
C PRO A 33 7.55 1.90 12.40
N HIS A 34 8.37 1.28 11.55
CA HIS A 34 8.41 1.61 10.12
C HIS A 34 8.42 0.34 9.27
N ALA A 35 7.85 0.45 8.07
CA ALA A 35 7.91 -0.58 7.03
C ALA A 35 7.88 0.05 5.64
N LEU A 36 8.31 -0.71 4.64
CA LEU A 36 8.25 -0.37 3.23
C LEU A 36 7.60 -1.52 2.45
N ARG A 37 6.67 -1.17 1.57
CA ARG A 37 6.23 -2.03 0.46
C ARG A 37 6.44 -1.29 -0.85
N LEU A 38 6.82 -1.99 -1.91
CA LEU A 38 6.96 -1.44 -3.26
C LEU A 38 6.34 -2.40 -4.26
N GLU A 39 5.28 -1.98 -4.94
CA GLU A 39 4.66 -2.72 -6.02
C GLU A 39 5.29 -2.32 -7.36
N VAL A 40 5.66 -3.32 -8.18
CA VAL A 40 6.21 -3.12 -9.53
C VAL A 40 5.44 -4.02 -10.50
N SER A 41 4.19 -3.62 -10.78
CA SER A 41 3.19 -4.45 -11.45
C SER A 41 3.59 -4.88 -12.85
N GLU A 42 4.26 -4.02 -13.62
CA GLU A 42 4.72 -4.33 -14.99
C GLU A 42 5.66 -5.55 -15.06
N ILE A 43 6.38 -5.86 -13.97
CA ILE A 43 7.29 -7.01 -13.90
C ILE A 43 6.80 -8.08 -12.90
N GLY A 44 5.60 -7.93 -12.35
CA GLY A 44 5.01 -8.87 -11.40
C GLY A 44 5.87 -9.07 -10.15
N ARG A 45 6.39 -7.98 -9.58
CA ARG A 45 7.25 -8.01 -8.39
C ARG A 45 6.73 -7.09 -7.29
N GLU A 46 6.93 -7.54 -6.06
CA GLU A 46 6.70 -6.76 -4.87
C GLU A 46 7.92 -6.84 -3.96
N PHE A 47 8.38 -5.72 -3.42
CA PHE A 47 9.28 -5.70 -2.29
C PHE A 47 8.49 -5.44 -1.00
N THR A 48 8.84 -6.14 0.07
CA THR A 48 8.29 -5.90 1.41
C THR A 48 9.31 -6.23 2.49
N ASP A 49 9.40 -5.42 3.54
CA ASP A 49 10.21 -5.68 4.74
C ASP A 49 9.36 -6.07 5.98
N GLY A 50 8.05 -6.04 5.82
CA GLY A 50 7.05 -6.20 6.84
C GLY A 50 5.69 -5.85 6.28
N THR A 51 4.67 -6.25 7.01
CA THR A 51 3.28 -6.03 6.63
C THR A 51 2.83 -4.74 7.26
N ASN A 52 2.23 -3.83 6.46
CA ASN A 52 1.19 -2.87 6.84
C ASN A 52 0.97 -1.83 5.74
N ILE A 53 -0.18 -1.18 5.85
CA ILE A 53 -0.89 -0.33 4.90
C ILE A 53 -0.45 1.13 5.05
N GLY A 54 -0.40 1.91 3.96
CA GLY A 54 0.10 3.29 3.95
C GLY A 54 -0.34 4.09 2.72
N LYS A 55 0.37 5.19 2.44
CA LYS A 55 0.12 6.08 1.29
C LYS A 55 1.29 6.01 0.30
N ASP A 56 0.95 5.94 -0.98
CA ASP A 56 1.92 5.72 -2.05
C ASP A 56 2.16 7.02 -2.85
N PRO A 57 3.40 7.54 -2.91
CA PRO A 57 3.83 8.25 -4.10
C PRO A 57 4.01 7.26 -5.25
N GLU A 58 3.30 7.52 -6.35
CA GLU A 58 3.55 6.88 -7.64
C GLU A 58 4.88 7.36 -8.23
N GLY A 59 5.67 6.42 -8.74
CA GLY A 59 7.00 6.71 -9.23
C GLY A 59 7.48 5.78 -10.32
N THR A 60 8.80 5.77 -10.47
CA THR A 60 9.50 4.93 -11.44
C THR A 60 10.50 4.05 -10.73
N PHE A 61 10.44 2.76 -11.02
CA PHE A 61 11.41 1.78 -10.58
C PHE A 61 12.44 1.50 -11.68
N TYR A 62 13.71 1.63 -11.34
CA TYR A 62 14.87 1.51 -12.23
C TYR A 62 15.70 0.28 -11.86
N TYR A 63 16.03 -0.54 -12.84
CA TYR A 63 16.77 -1.79 -12.61
C TYR A 63 17.56 -2.24 -13.85
N ASN A 64 18.54 -3.13 -13.66
CA ASN A 64 19.37 -3.65 -14.75
C ASN A 64 18.94 -5.05 -15.23
N LYS A 65 18.58 -5.94 -14.30
CA LYS A 65 18.12 -7.30 -14.63
C LYS A 65 17.08 -7.75 -13.61
N ILE A 66 15.96 -8.28 -14.09
CA ILE A 66 14.89 -8.78 -13.21
C ILE A 66 15.36 -9.89 -12.25
N ARG A 67 16.34 -10.70 -12.68
CA ARG A 67 16.92 -11.79 -11.86
C ARG A 67 17.70 -11.30 -10.63
N ASP A 68 18.09 -10.03 -10.61
CA ASP A 68 18.78 -9.43 -9.47
C ASP A 68 17.77 -9.17 -8.32
N LEU A 69 16.46 -9.15 -8.62
CA LEU A 69 15.35 -9.13 -7.66
C LEU A 69 15.08 -10.54 -7.12
N LYS A 70 16.03 -11.07 -6.35
CA LYS A 70 15.98 -12.45 -5.84
C LYS A 70 14.74 -12.68 -4.99
N LEU A 71 13.92 -13.64 -5.41
CA LEU A 71 12.65 -13.94 -4.77
C LEU A 71 12.85 -14.68 -3.45
N ASN A 72 12.03 -14.32 -2.46
CA ASN A 72 11.87 -15.01 -1.18
C ASN A 72 13.14 -15.12 -0.33
N THR A 73 14.14 -14.29 -0.61
CA THR A 73 15.35 -14.14 0.20
C THR A 73 15.30 -12.83 0.97
N LYS A 74 15.47 -12.87 2.31
CA LYS A 74 15.66 -11.68 3.15
C LYS A 74 17.10 -11.15 3.04
N ASP A 75 17.61 -11.03 1.81
CA ASP A 75 18.97 -10.63 1.49
C ASP A 75 19.04 -9.26 0.80
N THR A 76 17.91 -8.57 0.69
CA THR A 76 17.87 -7.22 0.13
C THR A 76 17.88 -6.20 1.25
N THR A 77 18.89 -5.33 1.23
CA THR A 77 18.92 -4.12 2.05
C THR A 77 18.31 -2.99 1.26
N TYR A 78 17.47 -2.17 1.88
CA TYR A 78 16.97 -0.95 1.27
C TYR A 78 17.33 0.27 2.10
N LEU A 79 17.48 1.42 1.44
CA LEU A 79 17.70 2.73 2.06
C LEU A 79 16.68 3.70 1.49
N VAL A 80 15.88 4.32 2.36
CA VAL A 80 14.96 5.40 2.01
C VAL A 80 15.65 6.73 2.26
N ALA A 81 15.47 7.67 1.34
CA ALA A 81 15.96 9.04 1.47
C ALA A 81 14.97 10.02 0.88
N ARG A 82 14.82 11.18 1.55
CA ARG A 82 14.27 12.37 0.94
C ARG A 82 15.37 13.06 0.14
N VAL A 83 15.11 13.32 -1.13
CA VAL A 83 16.03 14.05 -2.02
C VAL A 83 15.30 15.21 -2.69
N VAL A 84 16.04 16.15 -3.25
CA VAL A 84 15.47 17.26 -4.04
C VAL A 84 15.95 17.10 -5.46
N ASN A 85 15.04 17.12 -6.44
CA ASN A 85 15.42 17.06 -7.84
C ASN A 85 16.10 18.38 -8.24
N PRO A 86 17.38 18.40 -8.64
CA PRO A 86 18.10 19.64 -8.92
C PRO A 86 17.57 20.42 -10.13
N SER A 87 16.84 19.75 -11.03
CA SER A 87 16.29 20.37 -12.24
C SER A 87 15.10 21.30 -11.96
N ASP A 88 14.27 20.98 -10.97
CA ASP A 88 13.02 21.68 -10.66
C ASP A 88 12.81 22.00 -9.17
N SER A 89 13.78 21.67 -8.32
CA SER A 89 13.77 21.88 -6.87
C SER A 89 12.62 21.19 -6.12
N LYS A 90 11.94 20.20 -6.71
CA LYS A 90 10.84 19.50 -6.05
C LYS A 90 11.34 18.36 -5.16
N PRO A 91 10.69 18.12 -4.01
CA PRO A 91 11.00 16.99 -3.15
C PRO A 91 10.67 15.67 -3.87
N CYS A 92 11.53 14.69 -3.69
CA CYS A 92 11.39 13.34 -4.20
C CYS A 92 11.66 12.32 -3.11
N SER A 93 10.96 11.19 -3.16
CA SER A 93 11.29 10.00 -2.38
C SER A 93 12.21 9.12 -3.21
N SER A 94 13.32 8.70 -2.62
CA SER A 94 14.27 7.77 -3.24
C SER A 94 14.40 6.52 -2.38
N ILE A 95 14.37 5.36 -3.02
CA ILE A 95 14.64 4.08 -2.36
C ILE A 95 15.74 3.38 -3.14
N LYS A 96 16.82 2.98 -2.47
CA LYS A 96 17.90 2.22 -3.09
C LYS A 96 17.95 0.81 -2.56
N PHE A 97 18.08 -0.17 -3.46
CA PHE A 97 18.13 -1.60 -3.13
C PHE A 97 19.51 -2.18 -3.37
N TYR A 98 20.03 -2.91 -2.37
CA TYR A 98 21.37 -3.49 -2.35
C TYR A 98 21.28 -4.97 -2.03
N ASN A 99 22.13 -5.79 -2.65
CA ASN A 99 22.35 -7.14 -2.11
C ASN A 99 23.05 -7.00 -0.77
N ARG A 100 22.79 -7.94 0.15
CA ARG A 100 23.38 -7.95 1.48
C ARG A 100 24.91 -7.89 1.40
N GLY A 101 25.48 -6.85 2.02
CA GLY A 101 26.94 -6.64 2.06
C GLY A 101 27.52 -5.93 0.85
N GLU A 102 26.71 -5.58 -0.15
CA GLU A 102 27.15 -4.77 -1.29
C GLU A 102 26.95 -3.28 -1.04
N ASN A 103 27.84 -2.46 -1.63
CA ASN A 103 27.81 -1.00 -1.53
C ASN A 103 27.17 -0.32 -2.75
N SER A 104 26.89 -1.09 -3.81
CA SER A 104 26.28 -0.59 -5.04
C SER A 104 24.82 -1.00 -5.10
N SER A 105 23.94 -0.05 -5.41
CA SER A 105 22.53 -0.34 -5.64
C SER A 105 22.36 -1.12 -6.94
N TYR A 106 21.55 -2.17 -6.92
CA TYR A 106 21.18 -2.92 -8.12
C TYR A 106 19.87 -2.43 -8.73
N ALA A 107 19.06 -1.72 -7.94
CA ALA A 107 17.82 -1.08 -8.35
C ALA A 107 17.53 0.15 -7.48
N GLU A 108 16.78 1.09 -8.04
CA GLU A 108 16.36 2.32 -7.35
C GLU A 108 14.91 2.65 -7.71
N PHE A 109 14.14 3.14 -6.74
CA PHE A 109 12.86 3.78 -6.95
C PHE A 109 13.00 5.29 -6.76
N LEU A 110 12.33 6.07 -7.61
CA LEU A 110 12.25 7.52 -7.49
C LEU A 110 10.83 7.99 -7.82
N ALA A 111 10.24 8.79 -6.92
CA ALA A 111 8.96 9.46 -7.13
C ALA A 111 9.03 10.91 -6.67
N TYR A 112 8.19 11.77 -7.23
CA TYR A 112 7.92 13.07 -6.62
C TYR A 112 7.13 12.86 -5.32
N ASP A 113 7.56 13.48 -4.23
CA ASP A 113 6.95 13.34 -2.92
C ASP A 113 6.37 14.67 -2.44
N LYS A 114 5.31 15.12 -3.14
CA LYS A 114 4.69 16.43 -2.90
C LYS A 114 4.13 16.58 -1.48
N GLU A 115 3.68 15.47 -0.91
CA GLU A 115 3.10 15.40 0.43
C GLU A 115 4.16 15.19 1.53
N GLU A 116 5.45 15.15 1.16
CA GLU A 116 6.58 14.86 2.04
C GLU A 116 6.39 13.60 2.91
N THR A 117 5.83 12.56 2.29
CA THR A 117 5.47 11.27 2.89
C THR A 117 6.64 10.63 3.61
N VAL A 118 7.85 10.69 3.03
CA VAL A 118 9.06 10.14 3.67
C VAL A 118 9.35 10.83 5.01
N THR A 119 9.20 12.16 5.07
CA THR A 119 9.37 12.95 6.31
C THR A 119 8.26 12.63 7.29
N ALA A 120 7.00 12.64 6.85
CA ALA A 120 5.83 12.39 7.68
C ALA A 120 5.89 11.01 8.35
N CYS A 121 6.36 10.00 7.62
CA CYS A 121 6.57 8.65 8.12
C CYS A 121 7.88 8.46 8.89
N GLY A 122 8.74 9.49 9.02
CA GLY A 122 10.02 9.38 9.73
C GLY A 122 11.01 8.42 9.08
N MET A 123 10.93 8.24 7.75
CA MET A 123 11.69 7.25 7.00
C MET A 123 12.94 7.83 6.31
N ASP A 124 13.23 9.12 6.45
CA ASP A 124 14.44 9.70 5.87
C ASP A 124 15.72 9.11 6.50
N GLY A 125 16.59 8.53 5.68
CA GLY A 125 17.76 7.78 6.12
C GLY A 125 17.45 6.39 6.69
N TYR A 126 16.19 5.94 6.64
CA TYR A 126 15.81 4.63 7.15
C TYR A 126 16.43 3.51 6.31
N LYS A 127 17.13 2.58 6.96
CA LYS A 127 17.82 1.47 6.32
C LYS A 127 17.45 0.15 6.98
N TYR A 128 16.93 -0.79 6.22
CA TYR A 128 16.54 -2.09 6.76
C TYR A 128 16.60 -3.21 5.71
N PHE A 129 16.16 -4.42 6.10
CA PHE A 129 16.17 -5.60 5.26
C PHE A 129 14.76 -6.03 4.91
N GLY A 130 14.51 -6.32 3.64
CA GLY A 130 13.28 -6.93 3.18
C GLY A 130 13.55 -8.04 2.16
N LYS A 131 12.50 -8.43 1.45
CA LYS A 131 12.52 -9.46 0.42
C LYS A 131 11.73 -9.00 -0.80
N TRP A 132 12.16 -9.48 -1.96
CA TRP A 132 11.31 -9.49 -3.15
C TRP A 132 10.43 -10.74 -3.15
N GLN A 133 9.22 -10.61 -3.64
CA GLN A 133 8.30 -11.71 -3.89
C GLN A 133 7.53 -11.46 -5.19
N GLU A 134 6.81 -12.49 -5.65
CA GLU A 134 5.89 -12.31 -6.77
C GLU A 134 4.75 -11.38 -6.34
N LEU A 135 4.34 -10.49 -7.22
CA LEU A 135 3.15 -9.69 -6.99
C LEU A 135 1.93 -10.60 -7.18
N GLU A 136 1.46 -11.19 -6.09
CA GLU A 136 0.21 -11.93 -6.05
C GLU A 136 -0.94 -10.94 -5.96
N GLN A 137 -1.55 -10.62 -7.10
CA GLN A 137 -2.64 -9.66 -7.18
C GLN A 137 -3.76 -10.21 -8.05
N GLY A 138 -4.68 -10.93 -7.43
CA GLY A 138 -6.03 -11.06 -7.95
C GLY A 138 -6.74 -9.70 -7.88
N SER A 139 -7.61 -9.42 -8.85
CA SER A 139 -8.44 -8.22 -8.83
C SER A 139 -9.86 -8.52 -9.27
N ALA A 140 -10.81 -7.77 -8.73
CA ALA A 140 -12.22 -7.87 -9.05
C ALA A 140 -12.88 -6.50 -8.96
N THR A 141 -13.76 -6.18 -9.91
CA THR A 141 -14.66 -5.02 -9.74
C THR A 141 -15.49 -5.23 -8.49
N ALA A 142 -15.54 -4.20 -7.66
CA ALA A 142 -16.31 -4.20 -6.43
C ALA A 142 -17.11 -2.91 -6.27
N VAL A 143 -18.15 -2.96 -5.45
CA VAL A 143 -18.93 -1.80 -5.03
C VAL A 143 -18.98 -1.76 -3.50
N VAL A 144 -18.77 -0.56 -2.94
CA VAL A 144 -18.97 -0.28 -1.53
C VAL A 144 -20.26 0.50 -1.37
N THR A 145 -21.20 -0.05 -0.59
CA THR A 145 -22.53 0.53 -0.37
C THR A 145 -22.86 0.67 1.10
N LYS A 146 -23.54 1.74 1.49
CA LYS A 146 -24.12 1.95 2.82
C LYS A 146 -25.41 2.77 2.68
N ASP A 147 -26.49 2.32 3.31
CA ASP A 147 -27.72 3.12 3.44
C ASP A 147 -27.60 4.10 4.61
N ALA A 148 -28.22 5.29 4.50
CA ALA A 148 -28.20 6.31 5.55
C ALA A 148 -28.68 5.79 6.91
N ASN A 149 -29.68 4.90 6.91
CA ASN A 149 -30.31 4.34 8.11
C ASN A 149 -29.68 3.02 8.58
N SER A 150 -28.58 2.59 7.97
CA SER A 150 -27.87 1.36 8.28
C SER A 150 -26.54 1.65 8.95
N ASP A 151 -26.21 0.90 9.99
CA ASP A 151 -24.86 0.88 10.57
C ASP A 151 -23.94 -0.10 9.80
N ASP A 152 -24.46 -0.85 8.83
CA ASP A 152 -23.68 -1.77 8.02
C ASP A 152 -23.22 -1.11 6.70
N ILE A 153 -21.93 -1.25 6.42
CA ILE A 153 -21.31 -0.98 5.12
C ILE A 153 -21.05 -2.33 4.44
N TYR A 154 -21.34 -2.42 3.15
CA TYR A 154 -21.12 -3.63 2.37
C TYR A 154 -20.08 -3.37 1.27
N LEU A 155 -19.13 -4.29 1.10
CA LEU A 155 -18.27 -4.34 -0.08
C LEU A 155 -18.58 -5.62 -0.84
N ALA A 156 -19.08 -5.52 -2.07
CA ALA A 156 -19.43 -6.68 -2.88
C ALA A 156 -18.56 -6.77 -4.15
N ALA A 157 -17.88 -7.90 -4.34
CA ALA A 157 -17.09 -8.26 -5.51
C ALA A 157 -17.71 -9.48 -6.20
N THR A 158 -18.74 -9.27 -7.02
CA THR A 158 -19.58 -10.34 -7.59
C THR A 158 -18.81 -11.31 -8.49
N SER A 159 -17.81 -10.83 -9.25
CA SER A 159 -17.03 -11.67 -10.16
C SER A 159 -16.22 -12.77 -9.45
N ILE A 160 -15.91 -12.57 -8.16
CA ILE A 160 -15.26 -13.55 -7.30
C ILE A 160 -16.20 -14.07 -6.21
N GLN A 161 -17.50 -13.82 -6.34
CA GLN A 161 -18.56 -14.28 -5.41
C GLN A 161 -18.24 -13.95 -3.93
N THR A 162 -17.70 -12.77 -3.65
CA THR A 162 -17.24 -12.41 -2.29
C THR A 162 -17.87 -11.09 -1.86
N GLN A 163 -18.32 -11.02 -0.61
CA GLN A 163 -18.85 -9.82 0.01
C GLN A 163 -18.30 -9.66 1.43
N ALA A 164 -17.90 -8.45 1.81
CA ALA A 164 -17.67 -8.06 3.19
C ALA A 164 -18.89 -7.31 3.73
N LYS A 165 -19.30 -7.62 4.95
CA LYS A 165 -20.10 -6.75 5.81
C LYS A 165 -19.17 -6.13 6.84
N ILE A 166 -19.16 -4.81 6.93
CA ILE A 166 -18.36 -4.01 7.85
C ILE A 166 -19.35 -3.28 8.77
N SER A 167 -19.25 -3.50 10.08
CA SER A 167 -20.12 -2.82 11.04
C SER A 167 -19.52 -1.47 11.44
N ASP A 168 -20.24 -0.37 11.22
CA ASP A 168 -19.86 0.99 11.66
C ASP A 168 -20.24 1.20 13.14
N ASN A 169 -19.68 0.37 14.01
CA ASN A 169 -19.95 0.37 15.45
C ASN A 169 -19.69 1.73 16.12
N TYR A 170 -18.83 2.54 15.52
CA TYR A 170 -18.47 3.87 16.01
C TYR A 170 -19.24 5.01 15.36
N GLN A 171 -20.21 4.69 14.49
CA GLN A 171 -21.09 5.65 13.81
C GLN A 171 -20.32 6.75 13.08
N TRP A 172 -19.18 6.41 12.47
CA TRP A 172 -18.35 7.36 11.72
C TRP A 172 -19.03 7.86 10.46
N LEU A 173 -19.95 7.08 9.90
CA LEU A 173 -20.73 7.36 8.69
C LEU A 173 -22.23 7.44 9.02
N LYS A 174 -22.59 7.87 10.23
CA LYS A 174 -23.98 8.04 10.63
C LYS A 174 -24.71 8.99 9.67
N ASP A 175 -25.92 8.61 9.25
CA ASP A 175 -26.78 9.34 8.32
C ASP A 175 -26.17 9.54 6.90
N GLU A 176 -24.97 8.99 6.64
CA GLU A 176 -24.32 9.02 5.34
C GLU A 176 -24.78 7.86 4.45
N THR A 177 -24.95 8.15 3.16
CA THR A 177 -25.13 7.15 2.11
C THR A 177 -23.83 6.98 1.34
N VAL A 178 -23.40 5.73 1.13
CA VAL A 178 -22.20 5.39 0.36
C VAL A 178 -22.62 4.55 -0.83
N ASP A 179 -22.14 4.90 -2.01
CA ASP A 179 -22.23 4.10 -3.24
C ASP A 179 -21.00 4.39 -4.09
N VAL A 180 -20.00 3.50 -4.01
CA VAL A 180 -18.66 3.73 -4.58
C VAL A 180 -18.21 2.49 -5.31
N HIS A 181 -17.99 2.64 -6.61
CA HIS A 181 -17.44 1.60 -7.47
C HIS A 181 -15.93 1.66 -7.54
N GLY A 182 -15.28 0.50 -7.63
CA GLY A 182 -13.83 0.41 -7.70
C GLY A 182 -13.31 -0.99 -7.98
N ILE A 183 -12.05 -1.23 -7.63
CA ILE A 183 -11.37 -2.51 -7.78
C ILE A 183 -10.94 -3.00 -6.39
N LEU A 184 -11.35 -4.22 -6.05
CA LEU A 184 -10.80 -4.98 -4.94
C LEU A 184 -9.58 -5.77 -5.44
N TYR A 185 -8.42 -5.47 -4.89
CA TYR A 185 -7.18 -6.20 -5.08
C TYR A 185 -6.95 -7.14 -3.89
N PHE A 186 -6.45 -8.34 -4.13
CA PHE A 186 -6.27 -9.36 -3.11
C PHE A 186 -5.18 -10.34 -3.51
N LYS A 187 -4.53 -11.00 -2.54
CA LYS A 187 -3.51 -12.02 -2.84
C LYS A 187 -4.14 -13.33 -3.29
N ASP A 188 -5.05 -13.84 -2.46
CA ASP A 188 -5.78 -15.08 -2.69
C ASP A 188 -7.21 -14.93 -2.13
N LYS A 189 -8.22 -15.42 -2.85
CA LYS A 189 -9.63 -15.38 -2.43
C LYS A 189 -9.85 -16.01 -1.03
N SER A 190 -9.08 -17.04 -0.69
CA SER A 190 -9.10 -17.68 0.62
C SER A 190 -8.53 -16.80 1.73
N GLN A 191 -7.55 -15.93 1.40
CA GLN A 191 -6.94 -15.01 2.37
C GLN A 191 -7.81 -13.78 2.64
N ILE A 192 -8.60 -13.31 1.65
CA ILE A 192 -9.54 -12.19 1.83
C ILE A 192 -10.38 -12.38 3.10
N ARG A 193 -10.85 -13.61 3.33
CA ARG A 193 -11.74 -13.95 4.45
C ARG A 193 -11.13 -13.79 5.83
N ARG A 194 -9.80 -13.72 5.92
CA ARG A 194 -9.09 -13.50 7.19
C ARG A 194 -9.14 -12.03 7.61
N GLY A 195 -9.42 -11.11 6.69
CA GLY A 195 -9.44 -9.67 6.95
C GLY A 195 -10.58 -9.23 7.86
N GLY A 196 -10.42 -9.41 9.17
CA GLY A 196 -11.42 -9.03 10.19
C GLY A 196 -11.41 -7.54 10.57
N LYS A 197 -10.38 -6.81 10.13
CA LYS A 197 -10.21 -5.37 10.35
C LYS A 197 -10.05 -4.63 9.03
N ALA A 198 -10.42 -3.36 9.00
CA ALA A 198 -10.07 -2.49 7.88
C ALA A 198 -9.75 -1.06 8.32
N SER A 199 -8.78 -0.46 7.64
CA SER A 199 -8.43 0.95 7.80
C SER A 199 -8.70 1.69 6.49
N TYR A 200 -9.02 2.98 6.63
CA TYR A 200 -9.06 3.88 5.48
C TYR A 200 -7.72 4.60 5.35
N SER A 201 -7.05 4.41 4.21
CA SER A 201 -5.80 5.09 3.90
C SER A 201 -6.03 6.03 2.73
N ASN A 202 -6.64 7.19 2.98
CA ASN A 202 -6.82 8.32 2.05
C ASN A 202 -7.57 8.04 0.72
N ASP A 203 -7.03 7.18 -0.14
CA ASP A 203 -7.54 6.77 -1.44
C ASP A 203 -8.10 5.33 -1.44
N ARG A 204 -7.87 4.53 -0.38
CA ARG A 204 -8.24 3.11 -0.37
C ARG A 204 -8.75 2.61 0.98
N ILE A 205 -9.57 1.57 0.95
CA ILE A 205 -9.91 0.76 2.15
C ILE A 205 -8.98 -0.45 2.14
N VAL A 206 -8.33 -0.75 3.26
CA VAL A 206 -7.47 -1.92 3.31
C VAL A 206 -7.83 -2.84 4.45
N PHE A 207 -7.97 -4.11 4.12
CA PHE A 207 -8.41 -5.19 4.99
C PHE A 207 -7.21 -6.00 5.47
N TYR A 208 -7.17 -6.33 6.75
CA TYR A 208 -6.08 -7.07 7.38
C TYR A 208 -6.56 -7.83 8.61
N GLU A 209 -5.67 -8.63 9.18
CA GLU A 209 -5.88 -9.32 10.45
C GLU A 209 -4.77 -8.98 11.43
N TYR A 210 -5.01 -9.15 12.73
CA TYR A 210 -3.96 -9.08 13.73
C TYR A 210 -3.34 -10.46 13.93
N ASN A 211 -2.01 -10.51 14.03
CA ASN A 211 -1.34 -11.73 14.47
C ASN A 211 -1.59 -11.98 15.97
N SER A 212 -1.13 -13.13 16.46
CA SER A 212 -1.25 -13.53 17.87
C SER A 212 -0.60 -12.58 18.89
N LYS A 213 0.16 -11.57 18.42
CA LYS A 213 0.80 -10.54 19.24
C LYS A 213 0.09 -9.19 19.15
N GLY A 214 -1.05 -9.10 18.47
CA GLY A 214 -1.80 -7.86 18.31
C GLY A 214 -1.16 -6.86 17.33
N ALA A 215 -0.24 -7.30 16.48
CA ALA A 215 0.31 -6.49 15.40
C ALA A 215 -0.34 -6.86 14.08
N ALA A 216 -0.70 -5.85 13.27
CA ALA A 216 -1.36 -6.08 11.99
C ALA A 216 -0.45 -6.93 11.06
N GLU A 217 -1.04 -7.99 10.50
CA GLU A 217 -0.45 -8.84 9.46
C GLU A 217 -0.52 -8.13 8.10
N ASP A 218 -0.15 -8.87 7.04
CA ASP A 218 -0.26 -8.40 5.66
C ASP A 218 -1.69 -7.98 5.38
N PHE A 219 -1.85 -7.08 4.40
CA PHE A 219 -3.20 -6.88 3.91
C PHE A 219 -3.69 -8.19 3.28
N THR A 220 -4.96 -8.46 3.50
CA THR A 220 -5.67 -9.59 2.90
C THR A 220 -6.32 -9.16 1.59
N ALA A 221 -6.80 -7.92 1.55
CA ALA A 221 -7.31 -7.25 0.35
C ALA A 221 -7.26 -5.72 0.53
N TYR A 222 -7.29 -4.97 -0.57
CA TYR A 222 -7.56 -3.53 -0.54
C TYR A 222 -8.49 -3.13 -1.68
N PHE A 223 -9.32 -2.11 -1.43
CA PHE A 223 -10.25 -1.55 -2.39
C PHE A 223 -9.84 -0.15 -2.77
N ILE A 224 -9.70 0.09 -4.07
CA ILE A 224 -9.44 1.41 -4.65
C ILE A 224 -10.68 1.85 -5.45
N PRO A 225 -11.29 3.00 -5.12
CA PRO A 225 -12.41 3.55 -5.88
C PRO A 225 -11.96 4.03 -7.27
N TYR A 226 -12.86 3.97 -8.24
CA TYR A 226 -12.60 4.57 -9.56
C TYR A 226 -12.48 6.09 -9.44
N GLU A 227 -11.56 6.72 -10.18
CA GLU A 227 -11.43 8.19 -10.21
C GLU A 227 -12.73 8.90 -10.61
N SER A 228 -13.57 8.25 -11.42
CA SER A 228 -14.86 8.76 -11.87
C SER A 228 -16.00 8.59 -10.86
N SER A 229 -15.77 7.92 -9.73
CA SER A 229 -16.80 7.73 -8.71
C SER A 229 -17.06 9.06 -8.01
N THR A 230 -18.29 9.58 -8.18
CA THR A 230 -18.71 10.86 -7.61
C THR A 230 -18.94 10.80 -6.10
N GLY A 231 -19.06 9.59 -5.55
CA GLY A 231 -19.10 9.34 -4.11
C GLY A 231 -17.68 9.25 -3.56
N LYS A 232 -17.30 10.19 -2.68
CA LYS A 232 -16.26 9.88 -1.69
C LYS A 232 -16.84 8.79 -0.79
N LEU A 233 -16.02 7.91 -0.24
CA LEU A 233 -16.48 6.83 0.66
C LEU A 233 -17.20 7.31 1.95
N GLY A 234 -17.59 8.59 2.09
CA GLY A 234 -18.03 9.20 3.35
C GLY A 234 -16.90 9.34 4.38
N LEU A 235 -15.75 8.71 4.11
CA LEU A 235 -14.59 8.56 4.99
C LEU A 235 -13.78 9.85 5.21
N THR A 236 -14.32 11.02 4.84
CA THR A 236 -13.81 12.31 5.32
C THR A 236 -13.74 12.34 6.86
N ALA A 237 -14.64 11.62 7.54
CA ALA A 237 -14.58 11.41 9.00
C ALA A 237 -13.53 10.38 9.46
N ALA A 238 -13.06 9.49 8.57
CA ALA A 238 -12.00 8.50 8.82
C ALA A 238 -10.60 8.98 8.40
N GLN A 239 -10.45 10.26 8.05
CA GLN A 239 -9.17 10.88 7.69
C GLN A 239 -8.16 10.98 8.84
N SER A 240 -8.54 10.62 10.07
CA SER A 240 -7.57 10.32 11.11
C SER A 240 -7.04 8.90 10.89
N ASN A 241 -5.73 8.75 10.67
CA ASN A 241 -5.01 7.47 10.51
C ASN A 241 -5.23 6.46 11.67
N ASP A 242 -5.99 6.84 12.71
CA ASP A 242 -6.24 6.08 13.94
C ASP A 242 -7.60 5.34 13.94
N LYS A 243 -8.39 5.45 12.86
CA LYS A 243 -9.73 4.86 12.78
C LYS A 243 -9.73 3.53 12.01
N GLU A 244 -9.95 2.45 12.75
CA GLU A 244 -10.06 1.07 12.26
C GLU A 244 -11.48 0.53 12.45
N PHE A 245 -12.07 -0.04 11.39
CA PHE A 245 -13.28 -0.85 11.53
C PHE A 245 -12.92 -2.22 12.10
N GLU A 246 -13.60 -2.58 13.18
CA GLU A 246 -13.45 -3.83 13.90
C GLU A 246 -14.81 -4.54 13.80
N ASP A 247 -14.86 -5.78 13.29
CA ASP A 247 -16.08 -6.57 12.97
C ASP A 247 -16.42 -6.64 11.47
N ILE A 248 -15.43 -7.04 10.67
CA ILE A 248 -15.62 -7.35 9.26
C ILE A 248 -15.89 -8.84 9.08
N THR A 249 -17.01 -9.16 8.47
CA THR A 249 -17.39 -10.53 8.13
C THR A 249 -17.42 -10.72 6.63
N TRP A 250 -16.63 -11.68 6.14
CA TRP A 250 -16.62 -12.07 4.74
C TRP A 250 -17.56 -13.25 4.48
N MET A 251 -18.32 -13.17 3.39
CA MET A 251 -19.34 -14.13 3.01
C MET A 251 -19.37 -14.33 1.49
N ASP A 252 -19.85 -15.49 1.06
CA ASP A 252 -20.07 -15.76 -0.36
C ASP A 252 -21.37 -15.10 -0.84
N ILE A 253 -21.31 -14.54 -2.05
CA ILE A 253 -22.51 -14.11 -2.77
C ILE A 253 -23.10 -15.35 -3.45
N LYS A 254 -24.37 -15.63 -3.17
CA LYS A 254 -25.12 -16.72 -3.79
C LYS A 254 -25.65 -16.34 -5.16
#